data_AF-A0A7K1CVD8-F1
#
_entry.id   AF-A0A7K1CVD8-F1
#
_cell.length_a   1.000
_cell.length_b   1.000
_cell.length_c   1.000
_cell.angle_alpha   90.00
_cell.angle_beta   90.00
_cell.angle_gamma   90.00
#
_symmetry.space_group_name_H-M   'P 1'
#
loop_
_entity.id
_entity.type
_entity.pdbx_description
1 polymer ?
#
loop_
_entity_poly.entity_id
_entity_poly.type
_entity_poly.pdbx_seq_one_letter_code
_entity_poly.pdbx_strand_id
1 'polypeptide(L)'
;MKPIKVAGPPSLIAALPYLLGFRPADSLVCVLLTQDSITGCVRYELDQNQAQLFELIANTLTKHEYDALVVVVISESLSYSTQELISAFASAEITLL
;
A
#
# COMPACT_ATOMS: atom_id res chain seq x y z
N MET A 1 3.97 -12.32 17.21
CA MET A 1 2.73 -12.31 16.40
C MET A 1 2.78 -13.54 15.48
N LYS A 2 1.69 -14.31 15.31
CA LYS A 2 1.71 -15.41 14.33
C LYS A 2 1.75 -14.82 12.90
N PRO A 3 2.56 -15.37 11.98
CA PRO A 3 2.59 -14.90 10.60
C PRO A 3 1.23 -15.12 9.93
N ILE A 4 0.70 -14.10 9.26
CA ILE A 4 -0.54 -14.19 8.49
C ILE A 4 -0.19 -14.86 7.16
N LYS A 5 -0.72 -16.07 6.94
CA LYS A 5 -0.63 -16.71 5.63
C LYS A 5 -1.62 -16.05 4.67
N VAL A 6 -1.09 -15.40 3.66
CA VAL A 6 -1.88 -14.85 2.55
C VAL A 6 -1.78 -15.79 1.36
N ALA A 7 -2.92 -16.29 0.91
CA ALA A 7 -3.04 -17.24 -0.20
C ALA A 7 -3.29 -16.53 -1.56
N GLY A 8 -3.10 -15.21 -1.60
CA GLY A 8 -3.31 -14.37 -2.78
C GLY A 8 -3.94 -13.01 -2.45
N PRO A 9 -4.12 -12.12 -3.45
CA PRO A 9 -4.57 -10.74 -3.25
C PRO A 9 -5.89 -10.60 -2.45
N PRO A 10 -6.94 -11.41 -2.67
CA PRO A 10 -8.18 -11.28 -1.89
C PRO A 10 -7.98 -11.54 -0.39
N SER A 11 -7.15 -12.53 -0.04
CA SER A 11 -6.86 -12.86 1.36
C SER A 11 -6.03 -11.77 2.05
N LEU A 12 -5.16 -11.10 1.30
CA LEU A 12 -4.39 -9.95 1.77
C LEU A 12 -5.30 -8.77 2.09
N ILE A 13 -6.21 -8.42 1.16
CA ILE A 13 -7.18 -7.33 1.35
C ILE A 13 -8.06 -7.61 2.57
N ALA A 14 -8.54 -8.84 2.72
CA ALA A 14 -9.36 -9.25 3.87
C ALA A 14 -8.61 -9.17 5.21
N ALA A 15 -7.28 -9.32 5.20
CA ALA A 15 -6.45 -9.24 6.41
C ALA A 15 -6.15 -7.80 6.86
N LEU A 16 -6.38 -6.79 6.00
CA LEU A 16 -6.01 -5.40 6.30
C LEU A 16 -6.61 -4.85 7.60
N PRO A 17 -7.91 -5.05 7.92
CA PRO A 17 -8.44 -4.50 9.16
C PRO A 17 -7.80 -5.11 10.40
N TYR A 18 -7.42 -6.38 10.33
CA TYR A 18 -6.69 -7.05 11.40
C TYR A 18 -5.25 -6.52 11.52
N LEU A 19 -4.58 -6.28 10.39
CA LEU A 19 -3.21 -5.73 10.35
C LEU A 19 -3.15 -4.29 10.88
N LEU A 20 -4.16 -3.48 10.58
CA LEU A 20 -4.24 -2.07 10.98
C LEU A 20 -4.87 -1.87 12.37
N GLY A 21 -5.62 -2.87 12.86
CA GLY A 21 -6.36 -2.80 14.13
C GLY A 21 -7.72 -2.09 14.02
N PHE A 22 -8.12 -1.65 12.83
CA PHE A 22 -9.41 -1.00 12.54
C PHE A 22 -9.76 -1.14 11.06
N ARG A 23 -10.99 -0.83 10.67
CA ARG A 23 -11.39 -0.80 9.25
C ARG A 23 -10.94 0.52 8.62
N PRO A 24 -9.96 0.52 7.70
CA PRO A 24 -9.57 1.74 6.99
C PRO A 24 -10.71 2.26 6.09
N ALA A 25 -10.82 3.58 5.99
CA ALA A 25 -11.66 4.31 5.04
C ALA A 25 -10.83 5.46 4.46
N ASP A 26 -11.15 5.89 3.23
CA ASP A 26 -10.46 6.97 2.51
C ASP A 26 -8.94 6.96 2.70
N SER A 27 -8.33 5.82 2.37
CA SER A 27 -6.93 5.56 2.64
C SER A 27 -6.26 4.75 1.55
N LEU A 28 -4.96 4.96 1.42
CA LEU A 28 -4.06 4.14 0.65
C LEU A 28 -3.25 3.28 1.63
N VAL A 29 -3.30 1.98 1.44
CA VAL A 29 -2.57 1.02 2.27
C VAL A 29 -1.47 0.37 1.44
N CYS A 30 -0.23 0.54 1.87
CA CYS A 30 0.94 -0.14 1.32
C CYS A 30 1.23 -1.37 2.17
N VAL A 31 1.21 -2.54 1.55
CA VAL A 31 1.60 -3.80 2.18
C VAL A 31 2.94 -4.25 1.61
N LEU A 32 3.94 -4.32 2.47
CA LEU A 32 5.30 -4.76 2.17
C LEU A 32 5.36 -6.28 2.33
N LEU A 33 5.74 -6.94 1.25
CA LEU A 33 5.87 -8.39 1.18
C LEU A 33 7.33 -8.77 0.98
N THR A 34 7.79 -9.75 1.74
CA THR A 34 8.98 -10.54 1.41
C THR A 34 8.54 -11.98 1.10
N GLN A 35 9.42 -12.77 0.48
CA GLN A 35 9.24 -14.17 0.03
C GLN A 35 7.94 -14.87 0.45
N ASP A 36 7.70 -15.02 1.75
CA ASP A 36 6.56 -15.75 2.32
C ASP A 36 5.73 -14.98 3.36
N SER A 37 5.97 -13.68 3.55
CA SER A 37 5.43 -12.95 4.70
C SER A 37 5.19 -11.45 4.46
N ILE A 38 4.27 -10.91 5.25
CA ILE A 38 4.02 -9.46 5.36
C ILE A 38 5.02 -8.90 6.36
N THR A 39 5.91 -8.01 5.91
CA THR A 39 6.92 -7.36 6.76
C THR A 39 6.46 -6.01 7.28
N GLY A 40 5.52 -5.38 6.59
CA GLY A 40 4.96 -4.10 6.99
C GLY A 40 3.63 -3.80 6.35
N CYS A 41 2.85 -2.98 7.04
CA CYS A 41 1.58 -2.44 6.57
C CYS A 41 1.55 -0.97 6.97
N VAL A 42 1.56 -0.08 5.98
CA VAL A 42 1.55 1.37 6.20
C VAL A 42 0.28 1.94 5.59
N ARG A 43 -0.48 2.68 6.38
CA ARG A 43 -1.68 3.40 5.93
C ARG A 43 -1.33 4.88 5.77
N TYR A 44 -1.77 5.43 4.65
CA TYR A 44 -1.80 6.86 4.39
C TYR A 44 -3.24 7.30 4.21
N GLU A 45 -3.55 8.51 4.65
CA GLU A 45 -4.85 9.12 4.40
C GLU A 45 -4.89 9.64 2.96
N LEU A 46 -6.03 9.44 2.29
CA LEU A 46 -6.27 10.03 0.97
C LEU A 46 -6.60 11.52 1.17
N ASP A 47 -5.59 12.36 1.29
CA ASP A 47 -5.75 13.82 1.35
C ASP A 47 -5.91 14.46 -0.04
N GLN A 48 -6.20 15.76 -0.12
CA GLN A 48 -6.38 16.41 -1.43
C GLN A 48 -5.06 16.68 -2.19
N ASN A 49 -3.89 16.50 -1.57
CA ASN A 49 -2.60 16.80 -2.19
C ASN A 49 -1.86 15.52 -2.60
N GLN A 50 -2.31 14.93 -3.70
CA GLN A 50 -1.83 13.64 -4.21
C GLN A 50 -0.31 13.59 -4.44
N ALA A 51 0.30 14.70 -4.90
CA ALA A 51 1.74 14.75 -5.13
C ALA A 51 2.55 14.57 -3.83
N GLN A 52 2.14 15.24 -2.76
CA GLN A 52 2.78 15.09 -1.44
C GLN A 52 2.57 13.69 -0.87
N LEU A 53 1.37 13.14 -1.02
CA LEU A 53 1.08 11.76 -0.63
C LEU A 53 1.99 10.76 -1.36
N PHE A 54 2.18 10.92 -2.66
CA PHE A 54 3.03 10.00 -3.44
C PHE A 54 4.51 10.12 -3.09
N GLU A 55 5.02 11.34 -2.88
CA GLU A 55 6.38 11.53 -2.35
C GLU A 55 6.55 10.87 -0.98
N LEU A 56 5.56 10.97 -0.10
CA LEU A 56 5.61 10.35 1.22
C LEU A 56 5.64 8.82 1.14
N ILE A 57 4.83 8.24 0.24
CA ILE A 57 4.84 6.80 -0.01
C ILE A 57 6.21 6.38 -0.55
N ALA A 58 6.72 7.02 -1.60
CA ALA A 58 8.03 6.72 -2.18
C ALA A 58 9.16 6.79 -1.13
N ASN A 59 9.18 7.85 -0.31
CA ASN A 59 10.15 8.03 0.77
C ASN A 59 10.07 6.98 1.87
N THR A 60 8.91 6.38 2.09
CA THR A 60 8.74 5.29 3.06
C THR A 60 9.23 3.99 2.46
N LEU A 61 8.87 3.72 1.20
CA LEU A 61 9.25 2.51 0.49
C LEU A 61 10.77 2.39 0.33
N THR A 62 11.48 3.48 -0.01
CA THR A 62 12.95 3.46 -0.13
C THR A 62 13.70 3.14 1.18
N LYS A 63 13.02 3.21 2.33
CA LYS A 63 13.60 2.92 3.65
C LYS A 63 13.34 1.50 4.14
N HIS A 64 12.57 0.71 3.41
CA HIS A 64 12.21 -0.65 3.80
C HIS A 64 12.68 -1.66 2.75
N GLU A 65 13.20 -2.80 3.20
CA GLU A 65 13.46 -3.94 2.32
C GLU A 65 12.16 -4.72 2.10
N TYR A 66 11.80 -4.92 0.84
CA TYR A 66 10.67 -5.74 0.42
C TYR A 66 10.92 -6.32 -0.97
N ASP A 67 10.39 -7.51 -1.23
CA ASP A 67 10.46 -8.18 -2.54
C ASP A 67 9.28 -7.77 -3.43
N ALA A 68 8.14 -7.45 -2.83
CA ALA A 68 6.94 -7.00 -3.53
C ALA A 68 6.15 -5.99 -2.70
N LEU A 69 5.46 -5.09 -3.39
CA LEU A 69 4.58 -4.09 -2.80
C LEU A 69 3.16 -4.32 -3.32
N VAL A 70 2.18 -4.38 -2.41
CA VAL A 70 0.77 -4.30 -2.79
C VAL A 70 0.21 -2.97 -2.30
N VAL A 71 -0.38 -2.22 -3.22
CA VAL A 71 -1.05 -0.95 -2.91
C VAL A 71 -2.55 -1.15 -3.01
N VAL A 72 -3.25 -0.92 -1.91
CA VAL A 72 -4.70 -1.03 -1.80
C VAL A 72 -5.28 0.35 -1.57
N VAL A 73 -6.07 0.83 -2.53
CA VAL A 73 -6.80 2.10 -2.41
C VAL A 73 -8.21 1.81 -1.93
N ILE A 74 -8.59 2.42 -0.80
CA ILE A 74 -9.88 2.27 -0.16
C ILE A 74 -10.54 3.64 -0.16
N SER A 75 -11.58 3.81 -0.97
CA SER A 75 -12.32 5.06 -1.06
C SER A 75 -13.79 4.76 -1.38
N GLU A 76 -14.71 5.54 -0.83
CA GLU A 76 -16.12 5.48 -1.22
C GLU A 76 -16.36 6.06 -2.63
N SER A 77 -15.52 7.01 -3.04
CA SER A 77 -15.50 7.58 -4.40
C SER A 77 -14.08 7.61 -4.94
N LEU A 78 -13.77 6.78 -5.93
CA LEU A 78 -12.45 6.75 -6.56
C LEU A 78 -12.22 8.06 -7.35
N SER A 79 -11.71 9.08 -6.68
CA SER A 79 -11.30 10.37 -7.26
C SER A 79 -9.83 10.39 -7.68
N TYR A 80 -9.12 9.27 -7.52
CA TYR A 80 -7.71 9.16 -7.80
C TYR A 80 -7.47 8.57 -9.19
N SER A 81 -6.56 9.17 -9.93
CA SER A 81 -6.07 8.61 -11.17
C SER A 81 -5.06 7.51 -10.85
N THR A 82 -5.43 6.25 -11.09
CA THR A 82 -4.48 5.12 -11.01
C THR A 82 -3.24 5.37 -11.87
N GLN A 83 -3.38 6.11 -12.97
CA GLN A 83 -2.28 6.48 -13.86
C GLN A 83 -1.24 7.38 -13.17
N GLU A 84 -1.68 8.38 -12.41
CA GLU A 84 -0.80 9.31 -11.70
C GLU A 84 -0.03 8.60 -10.58
N LEU A 85 -0.71 7.68 -9.89
CA LEU A 85 -0.11 6.80 -8.88
C LEU A 85 0.99 5.93 -9.48
N ILE A 86 0.71 5.31 -10.63
CA ILE A 86 1.68 4.49 -11.38
C ILE A 86 2.87 5.35 -11.81
N SER A 87 2.64 6.54 -12.35
CA SER A 87 3.70 7.45 -12.78
C SER A 87 4.59 7.89 -11.62
N ALA A 88 4.01 8.22 -10.47
CA ALA A 88 4.79 8.62 -9.29
C ALA A 88 5.65 7.47 -8.76
N PHE A 89 5.13 6.24 -8.73
CA PHE A 89 5.92 5.06 -8.38
C PHE A 89 7.03 4.77 -9.40
N ALA A 90 6.77 4.92 -10.69
CA ALA A 90 7.79 4.78 -11.72
C ALA A 90 8.91 5.82 -11.56
N SER A 91 8.59 7.08 -11.23
CA SER A 91 9.58 8.13 -10.94
C SER A 91 10.41 7.86 -9.68
N ALA A 92 9.88 7.07 -8.75
CA ALA A 92 10.57 6.61 -7.55
C ALA A 92 11.33 5.28 -7.75
N GLU A 93 11.50 4.83 -9.00
CA GLU A 93 12.14 3.55 -9.37
C GLU A 93 11.44 2.31 -8.79
N ILE A 94 10.17 2.43 -8.41
CA ILE A 94 9.35 1.32 -7.93
C ILE A 94 8.73 0.64 -9.14
N THR A 95 9.09 -0.62 -9.36
CA THR A 95 8.51 -1.44 -10.44
C THR A 95 7.18 -2.04 -9.98
N LEU A 96 6.11 -1.75 -10.73
CA LEU A 96 4.80 -2.35 -10.53
C LEU A 96 4.68 -3.60 -11.42
N LEU A 97 4.28 -4.72 -10.83
CA LEU A 97 4.08 -6.02 -11.51
C LEU A 97 2.63 -6.21 -11.96
#